data_AF-A0A1V4VVJ2-F1
#
_entry.id   AF-A0A1V4VVJ2-F1
#
_cell.length_a   1.000
_cell.length_b   1.000
_cell.length_c   1.000
_cell.angle_alpha   90.00
_cell.angle_beta   90.00
_cell.angle_gamma   90.00
#
_symmetry.space_group_name_H-M   'P 1'
#
loop_
_entity.id
_entity.type
_entity.pdbx_description
1 polymer ?
#
loop_
_entity_poly.entity_id
_entity_poly.type
_entity_poly.pdbx_seq_one_letter_code
_entity_poly.pdbx_strand_id
1 'polypeptide(L)'
;MPTVPRITENRVLNQPVLGVRVSANTDNEAFGYGESAQRSTKASQQAASTLQNIALVEKEKADKIKVRDATAKMAEFENEFLYNPQTGAVNKRGENAFSLQNDFNEAYQKKVEEINKSLSNRIQRMAFSGVAQEYRVNMERTVNRHIAGERLEYDMSVTDSVIRNESNVAMNSFQDPRRVALAFERIDAAIDSFAEANGMPKEWTEAKKFDDKSRVHIGVVENLLTRNTKAAMEYFMANKEEINQGNLNEADLKKKIDAYQKINVYKIEDGIYDKMIAGTATVDDVLSVSSPIEEGGIGSKRAKQLIDKLKAQQKSDLKTALSLISGEVSEEEAVKYIDLVDKILSRDSDNFNAKKMLVDAMADGMVDKGEAQNINNIKQRLEDINFNNSSGIFVDIFKWFKKVRKDDNLSNERIMSEIKFLLRSFSAGGQDPETFREMASERLKGIQQEKDPRIGGYYEGQEVVGKNNQVYVVKFVDGKPTFIPK
;
A
#
# COMPACT_ATOMS: atom_id res chain seq x y z
N MET A 1 3.27 38.81 20.17
CA MET A 1 3.91 38.21 21.36
C MET A 1 3.37 38.92 22.59
N PRO A 2 2.67 38.24 23.53
CA PRO A 2 2.19 38.89 24.74
C PRO A 2 3.33 38.95 25.78
N THR A 3 3.57 40.15 26.31
CA THR A 3 4.58 40.49 27.30
C THR A 3 4.15 40.12 28.72
N VAL A 4 5.09 39.59 29.52
CA VAL A 4 4.88 39.21 30.93
C VAL A 4 5.03 40.44 31.86
N PRO A 5 4.14 40.66 32.85
CA PRO A 5 4.25 41.78 33.80
C PRO A 5 5.48 41.66 34.71
N ARG A 6 6.19 42.76 34.93
CA ARG A 6 7.26 42.87 35.93
C ARG A 6 6.68 43.26 37.29
N ILE A 7 7.03 42.50 38.32
CA ILE A 7 6.72 42.84 39.72
C ILE A 7 7.70 43.94 40.17
N THR A 8 7.20 45.17 40.28
CA THR A 8 7.84 46.28 40.98
C THR A 8 7.14 46.47 42.31
N GLU A 9 7.74 45.99 43.40
CA GLU A 9 7.82 46.63 44.72
C GLU A 9 8.22 45.60 45.78
N ASN A 10 9.37 45.86 46.42
CA ASN A 10 9.89 45.09 47.54
C ASN A 10 9.46 45.85 48.82
N ARG A 11 8.41 45.40 49.52
CA ARG A 11 8.01 45.99 50.81
C ARG A 11 8.32 45.02 51.94
N VAL A 12 9.46 45.22 52.58
CA VAL A 12 9.80 44.62 53.88
C VAL A 12 9.22 45.50 54.98
N LEU A 13 8.29 44.96 55.77
CA LEU A 13 7.84 45.55 57.02
C LEU A 13 8.94 45.39 58.07
N ASN A 14 9.69 46.47 58.32
CA ASN A 14 10.63 46.59 59.43
C ASN A 14 9.86 46.97 60.71
N GLN A 15 9.87 46.10 61.71
CA GLN A 15 9.50 46.46 63.09
C GLN A 15 10.59 45.96 64.04
N PRO A 16 11.22 46.86 64.85
CA PRO A 16 12.35 46.50 65.69
C PRO A 16 11.92 45.99 67.07
N VAL A 17 12.62 44.99 67.61
CA VAL A 17 12.57 44.65 69.04
C VAL A 17 13.99 44.53 69.60
N LEU A 18 14.31 45.48 70.49
CA LEU A 18 15.16 45.45 71.69
C LEU A 18 16.20 44.31 71.75
N GLY A 19 17.52 44.51 71.71
CA GLY A 19 18.28 45.45 72.54
C GLY A 19 19.13 44.67 73.57
N VAL A 20 20.23 44.04 73.14
CA VAL A 20 21.35 43.68 74.04
C VAL A 20 22.61 44.29 73.46
N ARG A 21 23.06 45.39 74.07
CA ARG A 21 24.35 46.01 73.80
C ARG A 21 25.43 45.16 74.46
N VAL A 22 26.32 44.56 73.68
CA VAL A 22 27.59 44.05 74.21
C VAL A 22 28.51 45.26 74.35
N SER A 23 28.76 45.66 75.60
CA SER A 23 29.77 46.65 75.92
C SER A 23 31.15 46.04 75.69
N ALA A 24 31.83 46.48 74.63
CA ALA A 24 33.27 46.33 74.52
C ALA A 24 33.92 47.42 75.40
N ASN A 25 34.15 47.09 76.66
CA ASN A 25 35.13 47.81 77.47
C ASN A 25 36.05 46.78 78.11
N THR A 26 37.29 46.83 77.64
CA THR A 26 38.45 46.06 78.03
C THR A 26 38.83 46.32 79.49
N ASP A 27 39.05 45.25 80.26
CA ASP A 27 40.08 45.24 81.30
C ASP A 27 41.15 44.22 80.90
N ASN A 28 42.27 44.77 80.44
CA ASN A 28 43.41 44.08 79.85
C ASN A 28 44.43 43.65 80.93
N GLU A 29 43.96 43.26 82.12
CA GLU A 29 44.81 42.91 83.26
C GLU A 29 44.48 41.55 83.92
N ALA A 30 43.75 40.66 83.24
CA ALA A 30 43.49 39.33 83.80
C ALA A 30 44.56 38.27 83.48
N PHE A 31 45.65 38.63 82.79
CA PHE A 31 46.87 37.81 82.72
C PHE A 31 47.77 38.14 83.92
N GLY A 32 47.40 37.62 85.09
CA GLY A 32 48.15 37.79 86.34
C GLY A 32 48.37 36.44 87.01
N TYR A 33 49.57 35.88 86.82
CA TYR A 33 50.13 34.85 87.69
C TYR A 33 50.20 35.39 89.13
N GLY A 34 49.48 34.77 90.07
CA GLY A 34 49.57 35.12 91.49
C GLY A 34 48.52 34.40 92.35
N GLU A 35 49.00 33.58 93.27
CA GLU A 35 48.32 32.72 94.25
C GLU A 35 46.83 32.95 94.57
N SER A 36 46.01 31.90 94.40
CA SER A 36 45.31 31.24 95.52
C SER A 36 44.36 30.15 95.01
N ALA A 37 44.65 28.91 95.41
CA ALA A 37 44.01 27.66 95.01
C ALA A 37 42.53 27.48 95.45
N GLN A 38 41.78 28.56 95.71
CA GLN A 38 40.39 28.51 96.20
C GLN A 38 39.33 28.98 95.17
N ARG A 39 39.72 29.53 94.01
CA ARG A 39 38.78 29.83 92.91
C ARG A 39 38.68 28.74 91.83
N SER A 40 39.59 27.78 91.80
CA SER A 40 39.60 26.71 90.80
C SER A 40 38.43 25.73 90.94
N THR A 41 37.91 25.52 92.14
CA THR A 41 36.85 24.52 92.39
C THR A 41 35.47 24.94 91.85
N LYS A 42 35.11 26.23 91.91
CA LYS A 42 33.83 26.72 91.34
C LYS A 42 33.90 26.96 89.83
N ALA A 43 35.05 27.38 89.30
CA ALA A 43 35.27 27.52 87.86
C ALA A 43 35.34 26.16 87.13
N SER A 44 35.90 25.13 87.78
CA SER A 44 35.96 23.77 87.22
C SER A 44 34.58 23.10 87.14
N GLN A 45 33.68 23.37 88.09
CA GLN A 45 32.30 22.84 88.05
C GLN A 45 31.45 23.50 86.94
N GLN A 46 31.58 24.81 86.73
CA GLN A 46 30.90 25.50 85.63
C GLN A 46 31.50 25.18 84.24
N ALA A 47 32.81 24.95 84.15
CA ALA A 47 33.45 24.50 82.91
C ALA A 47 33.06 23.05 82.56
N ALA A 48 32.97 22.16 83.54
CA ALA A 48 32.54 20.77 83.33
C ALA A 48 31.08 20.68 82.86
N SER A 49 30.16 21.46 83.45
CA SER A 49 28.76 21.50 83.01
C SER A 49 28.59 22.13 81.61
N THR A 50 29.40 23.13 81.27
CA THR A 50 29.36 23.78 79.96
C THR A 50 29.97 22.89 78.86
N LEU A 51 31.07 22.19 79.15
CA LEU A 51 31.68 21.21 78.23
C LEU A 51 30.78 19.99 78.02
N GLN A 52 30.08 19.51 79.05
CA GLN A 52 29.08 18.46 78.90
C GLN A 52 27.91 18.91 78.01
N ASN A 53 27.40 20.13 78.19
CA ASN A 53 26.35 20.68 77.33
C ASN A 53 26.82 20.88 75.88
N ILE A 54 28.04 21.35 75.66
CA ILE A 54 28.63 21.46 74.31
C ILE A 54 28.80 20.07 73.67
N ALA A 55 29.30 19.07 74.42
CA ALA A 55 29.45 17.70 73.92
C ALA A 55 28.11 17.04 73.58
N LEU A 56 27.05 17.30 74.36
CA LEU A 56 25.69 16.83 74.08
C LEU A 56 25.12 17.50 72.82
N VAL A 57 25.25 18.82 72.70
CA VAL A 57 24.82 19.57 71.51
C VAL A 57 25.58 19.11 70.26
N GLU A 58 26.88 18.86 70.37
CA GLU A 58 27.69 18.40 69.25
C GLU A 58 27.36 16.95 68.84
N LYS A 59 27.04 16.09 69.81
CA LYS A 59 26.53 14.73 69.57
C LYS A 59 25.16 14.76 68.88
N GLU A 60 24.24 15.62 69.31
CA GLU A 60 22.94 15.79 68.66
C GLU A 60 23.08 16.31 67.23
N LYS A 61 23.99 17.24 66.97
CA LYS A 61 24.31 17.69 65.60
C LYS A 61 24.86 16.55 64.75
N ALA A 62 25.80 15.78 65.29
CA ALA A 62 26.39 14.64 64.58
C ALA A 62 25.33 13.57 64.24
N ASP A 63 24.43 13.26 65.17
CA ASP A 63 23.31 12.34 64.95
C ASP A 63 22.36 12.84 63.85
N LYS A 64 22.02 14.14 63.86
CA LYS A 64 21.21 14.77 62.81
C LYS A 64 21.87 14.72 61.44
N ILE A 65 23.18 14.94 61.36
CA ILE A 65 23.94 14.87 60.09
C ILE A 65 23.89 13.44 59.52
N LYS A 66 24.06 12.40 60.35
CA LYS A 66 24.00 11.00 59.91
C LYS A 66 22.60 10.59 59.42
N VAL A 67 21.55 11.03 60.11
CA VAL A 67 20.18 10.80 59.64
C VAL A 67 19.92 11.54 58.32
N ARG A 68 20.43 12.76 58.16
CA ARG A 68 20.30 13.51 56.90
C ARG A 68 21.00 12.83 55.72
N ASP A 69 22.19 12.27 55.94
CA ASP A 69 22.91 11.46 54.94
C ASP A 69 22.10 10.21 54.55
N ALA A 70 21.53 9.53 55.54
CA ALA A 70 20.63 8.39 55.31
C ALA A 70 19.37 8.78 54.51
N THR A 71 18.78 9.95 54.78
CA THR A 71 17.67 10.51 53.99
C THR A 71 18.09 10.79 52.55
N ALA A 72 19.27 11.39 52.32
CA ALA A 72 19.77 11.66 50.97
C ALA A 72 19.93 10.35 50.17
N LYS A 73 20.45 9.29 50.79
CA LYS A 73 20.57 7.96 50.18
C LYS A 73 19.22 7.32 49.82
N MET A 74 18.17 7.59 50.61
CA MET A 74 16.81 7.16 50.26
C MET A 74 16.25 7.95 49.07
N ALA A 75 16.51 9.25 48.99
CA ALA A 75 16.11 10.07 47.85
C ALA A 75 16.83 9.65 46.55
N GLU A 76 18.12 9.32 46.63
CA GLU A 76 18.87 8.76 45.50
C GLU A 76 18.30 7.41 45.05
N PHE A 77 18.02 6.52 46.00
CA PHE A 77 17.39 5.24 45.71
C PHE A 77 16.00 5.39 45.08
N GLU A 78 15.17 6.30 45.59
CA GLU A 78 13.85 6.59 45.00
C GLU A 78 13.98 7.02 43.55
N ASN A 79 14.87 7.98 43.27
CA ASN A 79 15.09 8.48 41.91
C ASN A 79 15.59 7.39 40.97
N GLU A 80 16.56 6.59 41.41
CA GLU A 80 17.13 5.51 40.61
C GLU A 80 16.11 4.40 40.37
N PHE A 81 15.43 3.92 41.42
CA PHE A 81 14.48 2.83 41.30
C PHE A 81 13.25 3.22 40.48
N LEU A 82 12.70 4.44 40.68
CA LEU A 82 11.49 4.84 39.97
C LEU A 82 11.79 5.41 38.59
N TYR A 83 12.79 6.28 38.46
CA TYR A 83 12.93 7.18 37.31
C TYR A 83 14.22 7.00 36.51
N ASN A 84 15.04 5.98 36.79
CA ASN A 84 16.18 5.68 35.92
C ASN A 84 15.70 5.46 34.47
N PRO A 85 16.29 6.14 33.46
CA PRO A 85 15.82 6.06 32.07
C PRO A 85 15.83 4.66 31.44
N GLN A 86 16.67 3.76 31.93
CA GLN A 86 16.85 2.41 31.39
C GLN A 86 16.18 1.34 32.24
N THR A 87 16.26 1.48 33.57
CA THR A 87 15.85 0.41 34.50
C THR A 87 14.73 0.82 35.45
N GLY A 88 14.30 2.08 35.41
CA GLY A 88 13.31 2.63 36.32
C GLY A 88 11.97 1.90 36.25
N ALA A 89 11.32 1.75 37.40
CA ALA A 89 10.06 1.02 37.56
C ALA A 89 8.97 1.57 36.63
N VAL A 90 8.89 2.89 36.46
CA VAL A 90 7.86 3.53 35.61
C VAL A 90 8.09 3.32 34.11
N ASN A 91 9.25 2.77 33.72
CA ASN A 91 9.55 2.46 32.32
C ASN A 91 9.19 1.01 31.96
N LYS A 92 8.90 0.13 32.93
CA LYS A 92 8.44 -1.23 32.63
C LYS A 92 7.00 -1.19 32.13
N ARG A 93 6.74 -1.81 30.98
CA ARG A 93 5.42 -1.80 30.31
C ARG A 93 4.76 -3.17 30.25
N GLY A 94 3.43 -3.19 30.20
CA GLY A 94 2.60 -4.39 30.09
C GLY A 94 2.92 -5.42 31.17
N GLU A 95 3.05 -6.68 30.78
CA GLU A 95 3.31 -7.80 31.70
C GLU A 95 4.60 -7.63 32.52
N ASN A 96 5.62 -6.95 31.99
CA ASN A 96 6.87 -6.68 32.72
C ASN A 96 6.66 -5.77 33.94
N ALA A 97 5.57 -5.02 33.99
CA ALA A 97 5.22 -4.21 35.16
C ALA A 97 4.63 -5.07 36.29
N PHE A 98 4.12 -6.27 36.02
CA PHE A 98 3.33 -7.02 37.02
C PHE A 98 4.16 -7.54 38.18
N SER A 99 5.47 -7.74 37.98
CA SER A 99 6.41 -8.14 39.04
C SER A 99 6.92 -6.97 39.89
N LEU A 100 6.64 -5.72 39.51
CA LEU A 100 7.26 -4.54 40.13
C LEU A 100 7.05 -4.43 41.64
N GLN A 101 5.92 -4.93 42.16
CA GLN A 101 5.66 -4.90 43.60
C GLN A 101 6.63 -5.81 44.38
N ASN A 102 6.98 -6.97 43.81
CA ASN A 102 7.96 -7.87 44.40
C ASN A 102 9.37 -7.28 44.28
N ASP A 103 9.71 -6.76 43.09
CA ASP A 103 11.00 -6.10 42.82
C ASP A 103 11.22 -4.91 43.77
N PHE A 104 10.17 -4.12 44.03
CA PHE A 104 10.18 -3.00 44.95
C PHE A 104 10.43 -3.46 46.39
N ASN A 105 9.68 -4.45 46.88
CA ASN A 105 9.81 -4.93 48.26
C ASN A 105 11.23 -5.45 48.54
N GLU A 106 11.82 -6.22 47.62
CA GLU A 106 13.18 -6.74 47.75
C GLU A 106 14.23 -5.62 47.72
N ALA A 107 14.17 -4.74 46.71
CA ALA A 107 15.12 -3.65 46.55
C ALA A 107 15.06 -2.65 47.73
N TYR A 108 13.85 -2.32 48.16
CA TYR A 108 13.61 -1.41 49.27
C TYR A 108 14.13 -1.98 50.59
N GLN A 109 13.82 -3.25 50.90
CA GLN A 109 14.30 -3.90 52.13
C GLN A 109 15.83 -3.93 52.16
N LYS A 110 16.46 -4.35 51.06
CA LYS A 110 17.92 -4.39 50.93
C LYS A 110 18.54 -3.01 51.17
N LYS A 111 17.94 -1.94 50.61
CA LYS A 111 18.46 -0.59 50.78
C LYS A 111 18.32 -0.07 52.21
N VAL A 112 17.20 -0.33 52.86
CA VAL A 112 16.99 0.04 54.28
C VAL A 112 17.95 -0.69 55.20
N GLU A 113 18.22 -1.98 54.97
CA GLU A 113 19.20 -2.74 55.73
C GLU A 113 20.64 -2.22 55.55
N GLU A 114 21.01 -1.88 54.31
CA GLU A 114 22.31 -1.25 53.99
C GLU A 114 22.50 0.07 54.75
N ILE A 115 21.51 0.97 54.70
CA ILE A 115 21.59 2.27 55.37
C ILE A 115 21.61 2.08 56.90
N ASN A 116 20.81 1.18 57.45
CA ASN A 116 20.80 0.90 58.89
C ASN A 116 22.16 0.43 59.43
N LYS A 117 22.93 -0.33 58.64
CA LYS A 117 24.30 -0.75 59.00
C LYS A 117 25.26 0.44 59.11
N SER A 118 25.02 1.54 58.40
CA SER A 118 25.83 2.75 58.45
C SER A 118 25.54 3.67 59.65
N LEU A 119 24.43 3.43 60.38
CA LEU A 119 24.00 4.22 61.54
C LEU A 119 24.57 3.66 62.86
N SER A 120 25.18 4.54 63.65
CA SER A 120 26.04 4.19 64.79
C SER A 120 25.30 3.94 66.11
N ASN A 121 24.08 4.47 66.27
CA ASN A 121 23.34 4.34 67.53
C ASN A 121 21.82 4.16 67.33
N ARG A 122 21.13 3.81 68.41
CA ARG A 122 19.68 3.54 68.41
C ARG A 122 18.83 4.76 68.06
N ILE A 123 19.24 5.96 68.46
CA ILE A 123 18.50 7.20 68.20
C ILE A 123 18.49 7.49 66.69
N GLN A 124 19.65 7.40 66.04
CA GLN A 124 19.79 7.55 64.59
C GLN A 124 18.93 6.52 63.83
N ARG A 125 18.97 5.23 64.23
CA ARG A 125 18.18 4.16 63.59
C ARG A 125 16.68 4.38 63.75
N MET A 126 16.23 4.83 64.92
CA MET A 126 14.82 5.12 65.17
C MET A 126 14.34 6.32 64.34
N ALA A 127 15.15 7.39 64.26
CA ALA A 127 14.83 8.55 63.42
C ALA A 127 14.79 8.18 61.93
N PHE A 128 15.78 7.42 61.45
CA PHE A 128 15.81 6.92 60.06
C PHE A 128 14.65 5.99 59.75
N SER A 129 14.24 5.12 60.68
CA SER A 129 13.09 4.23 60.46
C SER A 129 11.80 4.98 60.14
N GLY A 130 11.58 6.14 60.77
CA GLY A 130 10.44 7.01 60.44
C GLY A 130 10.52 7.56 59.01
N VAL A 131 11.69 8.07 58.63
CA VAL A 131 11.97 8.57 57.27
C VAL A 131 11.79 7.45 56.24
N ALA A 132 12.39 6.28 56.47
CA ALA A 132 12.29 5.14 55.57
C ALA A 132 10.82 4.79 55.31
N GLN A 133 10.00 4.69 56.36
CA GLN A 133 8.58 4.37 56.21
C GLN A 133 7.82 5.39 55.35
N GLU A 134 8.14 6.69 55.46
CA GLU A 134 7.57 7.72 54.61
C GLU A 134 7.91 7.50 53.12
N TYR A 135 9.19 7.24 52.81
CA TYR A 135 9.61 6.89 51.46
C TYR A 135 8.93 5.62 50.95
N ARG A 136 8.76 4.60 51.80
CA ARG A 136 8.07 3.36 51.43
C ARG A 136 6.67 3.66 50.92
N VAL A 137 5.87 4.38 51.71
CA VAL A 137 4.47 4.70 51.37
C VAL A 137 4.39 5.51 50.06
N ASN A 138 5.30 6.46 49.86
CA ASN A 138 5.31 7.29 48.66
C ASN A 138 5.71 6.49 47.41
N MET A 139 6.81 5.72 47.48
CA MET A 139 7.26 4.88 46.37
C MET A 139 6.24 3.79 46.03
N GLU A 140 5.69 3.11 47.04
CA GLU A 140 4.68 2.07 46.88
C GLU A 140 3.41 2.60 46.22
N ARG A 141 2.98 3.83 46.55
CA ARG A 141 1.88 4.51 45.86
C ARG A 141 2.16 4.69 44.37
N THR A 142 3.38 5.12 44.01
CA THR A 142 3.79 5.32 42.62
C THR A 142 3.87 3.99 41.88
N VAL A 143 4.51 2.98 42.47
CA VAL A 143 4.62 1.63 41.90
C VAL A 143 3.24 1.03 41.67
N ASN A 144 2.36 1.03 42.67
CA ASN A 144 1.03 0.45 42.54
C ASN A 144 0.16 1.17 41.51
N ARG A 145 0.25 2.51 41.42
CA ARG A 145 -0.46 3.27 40.38
C ARG A 145 0.03 2.88 38.98
N HIS A 146 1.34 2.75 38.81
CA HIS A 146 1.93 2.34 37.53
C HIS A 146 1.49 0.94 37.14
N ILE A 147 1.61 -0.03 38.05
CA ILE A 147 1.15 -1.42 37.83
C ILE A 147 -0.33 -1.46 37.42
N ALA A 148 -1.19 -0.69 38.10
CA ALA A 148 -2.62 -0.66 37.78
C ALA A 148 -2.87 -0.12 36.36
N GLY A 149 -2.17 0.96 35.96
CA GLY A 149 -2.26 1.50 34.60
C GLY A 149 -1.79 0.50 33.54
N GLU A 150 -0.64 -0.15 33.76
CA GLU A 150 -0.09 -1.13 32.82
C GLU A 150 -0.94 -2.40 32.72
N ARG A 151 -1.59 -2.82 33.82
CA ARG A 151 -2.54 -3.94 33.79
C ARG A 151 -3.76 -3.62 32.93
N LEU A 152 -4.33 -2.42 33.10
CA LEU A 152 -5.47 -1.95 32.32
C LEU A 152 -5.12 -1.86 30.83
N GLU A 153 -3.97 -1.26 30.50
CA GLU A 153 -3.50 -1.13 29.12
C GLU A 153 -3.22 -2.50 28.47
N TYR A 154 -2.60 -3.41 29.21
CA TYR A 154 -2.35 -4.77 28.73
C TYR A 154 -3.65 -5.53 28.45
N ASP A 155 -4.62 -5.48 29.38
CA ASP A 155 -5.91 -6.14 29.21
C ASP A 155 -6.70 -5.57 28.02
N MET A 156 -6.64 -4.24 27.82
CA MET A 156 -7.20 -3.59 26.64
C MET A 156 -6.52 -4.08 25.35
N SER A 157 -5.19 -4.20 25.34
CA SER A 157 -4.44 -4.69 24.17
C SER A 157 -4.81 -6.11 23.77
N VAL A 158 -5.01 -6.99 24.77
CA VAL A 158 -5.49 -8.36 24.55
C VAL A 158 -6.92 -8.34 24.00
N THR A 159 -7.79 -7.53 24.60
CA THR A 159 -9.19 -7.35 24.19
C THR A 159 -9.29 -6.83 22.75
N ASP A 160 -8.54 -5.78 22.41
CA ASP A 160 -8.46 -5.21 21.06
C ASP A 160 -7.93 -6.23 20.03
N SER A 161 -7.10 -7.19 20.45
CA SER A 161 -6.64 -8.27 19.58
C SER A 161 -7.77 -9.26 19.25
N VAL A 162 -8.62 -9.59 20.23
CA VAL A 162 -9.84 -10.38 20.00
C VAL A 162 -10.80 -9.62 19.08
N ILE A 163 -11.06 -8.35 19.38
CA ILE A 163 -11.94 -7.49 18.58
C ILE A 163 -11.45 -7.41 17.13
N ARG A 164 -10.15 -7.21 16.90
CA ARG A 164 -9.55 -7.16 15.56
C ARG A 164 -9.74 -8.47 14.80
N ASN A 165 -9.55 -9.61 15.46
CA ASN A 165 -9.72 -10.91 14.83
C ASN A 165 -11.18 -11.15 14.42
N GLU A 166 -12.12 -10.89 15.32
CA GLU A 166 -13.55 -11.06 15.03
C GLU A 166 -14.06 -10.01 14.01
N SER A 167 -13.50 -8.79 14.04
CA SER A 167 -13.74 -7.78 13.00
C SER A 167 -13.35 -8.30 11.62
N ASN A 168 -12.18 -8.92 11.50
CA ASN A 168 -11.74 -9.54 10.26
C ASN A 168 -12.64 -10.71 9.83
N VAL A 169 -13.15 -11.50 10.78
CA VAL A 169 -14.11 -12.58 10.49
C VAL A 169 -15.41 -12.00 9.92
N ALA A 170 -15.96 -10.98 10.55
CA ALA A 170 -17.16 -10.28 10.09
C ALA A 170 -16.97 -9.66 8.72
N MET A 171 -15.86 -8.93 8.52
CA MET A 171 -15.55 -8.28 7.24
C MET A 171 -15.41 -9.28 6.09
N ASN A 172 -14.76 -10.43 6.33
CA ASN A 172 -14.58 -11.46 5.30
C ASN A 172 -15.84 -12.30 5.07
N SER A 173 -16.75 -12.36 6.04
CA SER A 173 -17.98 -13.16 5.99
C SER A 173 -19.23 -12.29 5.85
N PHE A 174 -19.11 -11.05 5.37
CA PHE A 174 -20.22 -10.09 5.35
C PHE A 174 -21.47 -10.56 4.57
N GLN A 175 -21.30 -11.53 3.66
CA GLN A 175 -22.39 -12.16 2.90
C GLN A 175 -23.11 -13.27 3.67
N ASP A 176 -22.60 -13.68 4.83
CA ASP A 176 -23.20 -14.66 5.74
C ASP A 176 -23.68 -13.96 7.03
N PRO A 177 -24.97 -13.60 7.10
CA PRO A 177 -25.50 -12.85 8.24
C PRO A 177 -25.33 -13.55 9.58
N ARG A 178 -25.32 -14.90 9.60
CA ARG A 178 -25.16 -15.66 10.84
C ARG A 178 -23.74 -15.55 11.38
N ARG A 179 -22.74 -15.60 10.50
CA ARG A 179 -21.33 -15.44 10.90
C ARG A 179 -21.02 -14.01 11.34
N VAL A 180 -21.61 -13.01 10.68
CA VAL A 180 -21.48 -11.61 11.09
C VAL A 180 -22.10 -11.39 12.48
N ALA A 181 -23.33 -11.88 12.70
CA ALA A 181 -23.99 -11.76 13.99
C ALA A 181 -23.16 -12.40 15.12
N LEU A 182 -22.65 -13.61 14.91
CA LEU A 182 -21.79 -14.28 15.88
C LEU A 182 -20.49 -13.51 16.16
N ALA A 183 -19.86 -12.93 15.14
CA ALA A 183 -18.66 -12.12 15.32
C ALA A 183 -18.95 -10.85 16.14
N PHE A 184 -20.10 -10.20 15.91
CA PHE A 184 -20.54 -9.06 16.71
C PHE A 184 -20.85 -9.43 18.15
N GLU A 185 -21.50 -10.57 18.40
CA GLU A 185 -21.72 -11.07 19.76
C GLU A 185 -20.39 -11.30 20.50
N ARG A 186 -19.37 -11.82 19.82
CA ARG A 186 -18.05 -12.03 20.41
C ARG A 186 -17.30 -10.73 20.68
N ILE A 187 -17.41 -9.74 19.78
CA ILE A 187 -16.89 -8.39 20.02
C ILE A 187 -17.56 -7.80 21.26
N ASP A 188 -18.88 -7.87 21.35
CA ASP A 188 -19.63 -7.36 22.49
C ASP A 188 -19.20 -8.05 23.79
N ALA A 189 -19.11 -9.39 23.79
CA ALA A 189 -18.71 -10.17 24.96
C ALA A 189 -17.27 -9.85 25.43
N ALA A 190 -16.34 -9.62 24.49
CA ALA A 190 -14.98 -9.23 24.83
C ALA A 190 -14.95 -7.85 25.50
N ILE A 191 -15.72 -6.89 24.98
CA ILE A 191 -15.82 -5.54 25.54
C ILE A 191 -16.51 -5.57 26.92
N ASP A 192 -17.58 -6.36 27.08
CA ASP A 192 -18.27 -6.52 28.36
C ASP A 192 -17.35 -7.13 29.42
N SER A 193 -16.63 -8.21 29.07
CA SER A 193 -15.68 -8.84 29.97
C SER A 193 -14.58 -7.87 30.42
N PHE A 194 -14.04 -7.08 29.50
CA PHE A 194 -13.06 -6.05 29.83
C PHE A 194 -13.65 -4.97 30.73
N ALA A 195 -14.86 -4.50 30.41
CA ALA A 195 -15.53 -3.44 31.15
C ALA A 195 -15.84 -3.87 32.60
N GLU A 196 -16.35 -5.09 32.78
CA GLU A 196 -16.63 -5.67 34.10
C GLU A 196 -15.35 -5.85 34.92
N ALA A 197 -14.29 -6.42 34.32
CA ALA A 197 -13.02 -6.67 35.00
C ALA A 197 -12.33 -5.38 35.46
N ASN A 198 -12.52 -4.28 34.73
CA ASN A 198 -11.84 -3.00 34.99
C ASN A 198 -12.76 -1.91 35.55
N GLY A 199 -14.03 -2.22 35.84
CA GLY A 199 -14.99 -1.27 36.39
C GLY A 199 -15.31 -0.09 35.46
N MET A 200 -15.32 -0.33 34.16
CA MET A 200 -15.61 0.71 33.17
C MET A 200 -17.10 1.13 33.22
N PRO A 201 -17.43 2.41 32.99
CA PRO A 201 -18.80 2.86 33.00
C PRO A 201 -19.60 2.30 31.83
N LYS A 202 -20.92 2.20 32.00
CA LYS A 202 -21.82 1.65 30.99
C LYS A 202 -21.79 2.46 29.70
N GLU A 203 -21.75 3.78 29.82
CA GLU A 203 -21.69 4.70 28.68
C GLU A 203 -20.43 4.48 27.84
N TRP A 204 -19.29 4.21 28.49
CA TRP A 204 -18.05 3.88 27.80
C TRP A 204 -18.17 2.54 27.06
N THR A 205 -18.79 1.56 27.70
CA THR A 205 -18.98 0.21 27.15
C THR A 205 -19.85 0.25 25.90
N GLU A 206 -20.99 0.95 25.96
CA GLU A 206 -21.90 1.11 24.82
C GLU A 206 -21.26 1.89 23.68
N ALA A 207 -20.52 2.98 23.98
CA ALA A 207 -19.80 3.75 22.98
C ALA A 207 -18.71 2.91 22.29
N LYS A 208 -17.93 2.14 23.05
CA LYS A 208 -16.88 1.26 22.53
C LYS A 208 -17.44 0.17 21.61
N LYS A 209 -18.56 -0.45 22.00
CA LYS A 209 -19.28 -1.42 21.15
C LYS A 209 -19.75 -0.81 19.85
N PHE A 210 -20.38 0.37 19.91
CA PHE A 210 -20.83 1.09 18.72
C PHE A 210 -19.68 1.44 17.79
N ASP A 211 -18.59 2.02 18.32
CA ASP A 211 -17.44 2.42 17.52
C ASP A 211 -16.75 1.21 16.87
N ASP A 212 -16.61 0.09 17.58
CA ASP A 212 -15.98 -1.11 17.06
C ASP A 212 -16.83 -1.78 15.97
N LYS A 213 -18.14 -1.89 16.15
CA LYS A 213 -19.07 -2.34 15.10
C LYS A 213 -19.08 -1.40 13.90
N SER A 214 -19.10 -0.09 14.14
CA SER A 214 -19.01 0.91 13.08
C SER A 214 -17.74 0.72 12.24
N ARG A 215 -16.58 0.44 12.87
CA ARG A 215 -15.34 0.17 12.14
C ARG A 215 -15.44 -1.07 11.26
N VAL A 216 -16.12 -2.12 11.71
CA VAL A 216 -16.40 -3.31 10.90
C VAL A 216 -17.24 -2.95 9.67
N HIS A 217 -18.36 -2.24 9.85
CA HIS A 217 -19.20 -1.83 8.71
C HIS A 217 -18.44 -0.95 7.72
N ILE A 218 -17.64 0.01 8.21
CA ILE A 218 -16.77 0.84 7.36
C ILE A 218 -15.79 -0.05 6.57
N GLY A 219 -15.14 -1.02 7.23
CA GLY A 219 -14.24 -1.96 6.57
C GLY A 219 -14.93 -2.81 5.49
N VAL A 220 -16.18 -3.22 5.70
CA VAL A 220 -16.99 -3.92 4.67
C VAL A 220 -17.26 -2.99 3.49
N VAL A 221 -17.69 -1.75 3.74
CA VAL A 221 -17.91 -0.75 2.69
C VAL A 221 -16.62 -0.53 1.89
N GLU A 222 -15.47 -0.38 2.55
CA GLU A 222 -14.18 -0.19 1.89
C GLU A 222 -13.78 -1.41 1.04
N ASN A 223 -14.01 -2.63 1.52
CA ASN A 223 -13.78 -3.83 0.71
C ASN A 223 -14.70 -3.84 -0.52
N LEU A 224 -15.99 -3.56 -0.34
CA LEU A 224 -16.97 -3.51 -1.42
C LEU A 224 -16.62 -2.43 -2.45
N LEU A 225 -16.14 -1.26 -2.04
CA LEU A 225 -15.72 -0.19 -2.96
C LEU A 225 -14.66 -0.64 -3.96
N THR A 226 -13.79 -1.57 -3.58
CA THR A 226 -12.76 -2.12 -4.48
C THR A 226 -13.31 -3.07 -5.55
N ARG A 227 -14.55 -3.56 -5.41
CA ARG A 227 -15.14 -4.60 -6.26
C ARG A 227 -16.41 -4.16 -6.96
N ASN A 228 -17.32 -3.52 -6.22
CA ASN A 228 -18.65 -3.12 -6.67
C ASN A 228 -19.13 -1.92 -5.83
N THR A 229 -19.06 -0.72 -6.41
CA THR A 229 -19.42 0.52 -5.71
C THR A 229 -20.91 0.66 -5.44
N LYS A 230 -21.77 0.04 -6.26
CA LYS A 230 -23.21 -0.04 -6.01
C LYS A 230 -23.51 -0.85 -4.75
N ALA A 231 -22.92 -2.03 -4.63
CA ALA A 231 -23.06 -2.88 -3.45
C ALA A 231 -22.52 -2.19 -2.19
N ALA A 232 -21.42 -1.43 -2.31
CA ALA A 232 -20.89 -0.63 -1.21
C ALA A 232 -21.91 0.42 -0.71
N MET A 233 -22.58 1.12 -1.64
CA MET A 233 -23.62 2.09 -1.30
C MET A 233 -24.85 1.41 -0.67
N GLU A 234 -25.32 0.31 -1.25
CA GLU A 234 -26.46 -0.45 -0.72
C GLU A 234 -26.19 -0.94 0.71
N TYR A 235 -25.00 -1.50 0.94
CA TYR A 235 -24.58 -1.93 2.28
C TYR A 235 -24.50 -0.76 3.26
N PHE A 236 -23.88 0.36 2.88
CA PHE A 236 -23.82 1.55 3.73
C PHE A 236 -25.22 2.04 4.10
N MET A 237 -26.14 2.15 3.14
CA MET A 237 -27.50 2.62 3.38
C MET A 237 -28.28 1.71 4.32
N ALA A 238 -28.09 0.40 4.20
CA ALA A 238 -28.72 -0.59 5.07
C ALA A 238 -28.21 -0.55 6.52
N ASN A 239 -26.94 -0.16 6.73
CA ASN A 239 -26.28 -0.20 8.04
C ASN A 239 -25.92 1.20 8.58
N LYS A 240 -26.43 2.28 7.98
CA LYS A 240 -26.00 3.66 8.28
C LYS A 240 -26.21 4.06 9.75
N GLU A 241 -27.21 3.48 10.42
CA GLU A 241 -27.53 3.76 11.82
C GLU A 241 -26.51 3.14 12.78
N GLU A 242 -25.79 2.11 12.33
CA GLU A 242 -24.71 1.43 13.06
C GLU A 242 -23.33 1.96 12.66
N ILE A 243 -23.28 3.03 11.85
CA ILE A 243 -22.05 3.66 11.39
C ILE A 243 -21.91 5.04 12.04
N ASN A 244 -20.77 5.27 12.67
CA ASN A 244 -20.35 6.57 13.15
C ASN A 244 -20.17 7.54 11.97
N GLN A 245 -21.14 8.45 11.82
CA GLN A 245 -21.21 9.42 10.72
C GLN A 245 -20.07 10.46 10.76
N GLY A 246 -19.35 10.58 11.88
CA GLY A 246 -18.12 11.37 11.96
C GLY A 246 -16.94 10.72 11.21
N ASN A 247 -16.97 9.40 11.05
CA ASN A 247 -15.92 8.63 10.36
C ASN A 247 -16.28 8.34 8.90
N LEU A 248 -17.54 8.05 8.62
CA LEU A 248 -18.03 7.84 7.26
C LEU A 248 -19.50 8.24 7.15
N ASN A 249 -19.78 9.32 6.43
CA ASN A 249 -21.12 9.72 6.04
C ASN A 249 -21.36 9.52 4.53
N GLU A 250 -22.60 9.75 4.09
CA GLU A 250 -22.99 9.59 2.70
C GLU A 250 -22.18 10.48 1.73
N ALA A 251 -21.86 11.71 2.12
CA ALA A 251 -21.10 12.62 1.28
C ALA A 251 -19.64 12.15 1.11
N ASP A 252 -19.04 11.63 2.18
CA ASP A 252 -17.70 11.05 2.15
C ASP A 252 -17.67 9.74 1.34
N LEU A 253 -18.69 8.90 1.49
CA LEU A 253 -18.84 7.71 0.68
C LEU A 253 -18.98 8.04 -0.82
N LYS A 254 -19.80 9.03 -1.18
CA LYS A 254 -19.94 9.49 -2.57
C LYS A 254 -18.60 9.93 -3.17
N LYS A 255 -17.81 10.72 -2.44
CA LYS A 255 -16.45 11.11 -2.87
C LYS A 255 -15.54 9.90 -3.07
N LYS A 256 -15.59 8.91 -2.16
CA LYS A 256 -14.83 7.66 -2.30
C LYS A 256 -15.27 6.91 -3.56
N ILE A 257 -16.57 6.74 -3.77
CA ILE A 257 -17.14 6.08 -4.95
C ILE A 257 -16.65 6.74 -6.24
N ASP A 258 -16.77 8.06 -6.37
CA ASP A 258 -16.34 8.80 -7.55
C ASP A 258 -14.84 8.58 -7.85
N ALA A 259 -14.01 8.57 -6.81
CA ALA A 259 -12.58 8.31 -6.94
C ALA A 259 -12.29 6.87 -7.40
N TYR A 260 -12.93 5.86 -6.79
CA TYR A 260 -12.76 4.46 -7.15
C TYR A 260 -13.22 4.17 -8.58
N GLN A 261 -14.40 4.65 -8.95
CA GLN A 261 -14.94 4.49 -10.29
C GLN A 261 -14.01 5.10 -11.34
N LYS A 262 -13.53 6.34 -11.11
CA LYS A 262 -12.61 7.00 -12.04
C LYS A 262 -11.32 6.19 -12.23
N ILE A 263 -10.70 5.71 -11.15
CA ILE A 263 -9.47 4.90 -11.22
C ILE A 263 -9.72 3.58 -11.95
N ASN A 264 -10.80 2.87 -11.61
CA ASN A 264 -11.12 1.58 -12.20
C ASN A 264 -11.35 1.70 -13.71
N VAL A 265 -12.09 2.73 -14.15
CA VAL A 265 -12.32 2.93 -15.59
C VAL A 265 -11.01 3.19 -16.33
N TYR A 266 -10.11 4.03 -15.82
CA TYR A 266 -8.82 4.24 -16.48
C TYR A 266 -8.00 2.96 -16.59
N LYS A 267 -7.94 2.16 -15.52
CA LYS A 267 -7.22 0.88 -15.54
C LYS A 267 -7.76 -0.08 -16.59
N ILE A 268 -9.08 -0.14 -16.75
CA ILE A 268 -9.73 -0.96 -17.78
C ILE A 268 -9.42 -0.42 -19.17
N GLU A 269 -9.57 0.89 -19.38
CA GLU A 269 -9.29 1.55 -20.65
C GLU A 269 -7.83 1.34 -21.08
N ASP A 270 -6.86 1.50 -20.17
CA ASP A 270 -5.44 1.27 -20.43
C ASP A 270 -5.19 -0.16 -20.90
N GLY A 271 -5.81 -1.16 -20.25
CA GLY A 271 -5.71 -2.56 -20.66
C GLY A 271 -6.27 -2.83 -22.07
N ILE A 272 -7.32 -2.11 -22.48
CA ILE A 272 -7.84 -2.17 -23.86
C ILE A 272 -6.89 -1.44 -24.82
N TYR A 273 -6.39 -0.26 -24.47
CA TYR A 273 -5.44 0.48 -25.30
C TYR A 273 -4.14 -0.31 -25.53
N ASP A 274 -3.61 -1.00 -24.53
CA ASP A 274 -2.45 -1.87 -24.67
C ASP A 274 -2.70 -2.98 -25.70
N LYS A 275 -3.87 -3.62 -25.64
CA LYS A 275 -4.29 -4.61 -26.66
C LYS A 275 -4.45 -3.97 -28.05
N MET A 276 -4.95 -2.74 -28.13
CA MET A 276 -5.06 -2.02 -29.41
C MET A 276 -3.68 -1.74 -30.01
N ILE A 277 -2.73 -1.26 -29.21
CA ILE A 277 -1.34 -1.01 -29.62
C ILE A 277 -0.65 -2.32 -30.05
N ALA A 278 -0.92 -3.41 -29.34
CA ALA A 278 -0.43 -4.75 -29.69
C ALA A 278 -1.11 -5.35 -30.93
N GLY A 279 -2.22 -4.77 -31.38
CA GLY A 279 -3.03 -5.28 -32.50
C GLY A 279 -3.85 -6.54 -32.15
N THR A 280 -4.09 -6.79 -30.87
CA THR A 280 -4.81 -7.99 -30.37
C THR A 280 -6.19 -7.67 -29.79
N ALA A 281 -6.57 -6.39 -29.70
CA ALA A 281 -7.88 -5.99 -29.19
C ALA A 281 -9.03 -6.45 -30.10
N THR A 282 -10.11 -6.90 -29.49
CA THR A 282 -11.36 -7.30 -30.14
C THR A 282 -12.55 -6.47 -29.65
N VAL A 283 -13.68 -6.53 -30.36
CA VAL A 283 -14.94 -5.92 -29.90
C VAL A 283 -15.42 -6.61 -28.61
N ASP A 284 -15.22 -7.92 -28.48
CA ASP A 284 -15.63 -8.69 -27.31
C ASP A 284 -14.81 -8.32 -26.07
N ASP A 285 -13.53 -7.98 -26.22
CA ASP A 285 -12.73 -7.42 -25.13
C ASP A 285 -13.39 -6.16 -24.55
N VAL A 286 -13.90 -5.27 -25.42
CA VAL A 286 -14.57 -4.03 -25.01
C VAL A 286 -15.97 -4.29 -24.46
N LEU A 287 -16.73 -5.22 -25.06
CA LEU A 287 -18.07 -5.58 -24.58
C LEU A 287 -18.02 -6.27 -23.21
N SER A 288 -16.98 -7.07 -22.94
CA SER A 288 -16.79 -7.76 -21.66
C SER A 288 -16.66 -6.81 -20.47
N VAL A 289 -16.29 -5.55 -20.73
CA VAL A 289 -16.12 -4.51 -19.71
C VAL A 289 -17.18 -3.40 -19.80
N SER A 290 -18.19 -3.55 -20.66
CA SER A 290 -19.19 -2.52 -20.96
C SER A 290 -20.27 -2.30 -19.89
N SER A 291 -20.25 -3.10 -18.81
CA SER A 291 -21.14 -2.99 -17.66
C SER A 291 -21.18 -1.57 -17.07
N PRO A 292 -22.25 -1.21 -16.33
CA PRO A 292 -22.33 0.08 -15.63
C PRO A 292 -21.10 0.36 -14.77
N ILE A 293 -20.75 1.65 -14.64
CA ILE A 293 -19.56 2.09 -13.90
C ILE A 293 -19.66 1.70 -12.43
N GLU A 294 -20.88 1.75 -11.88
CA GLU A 294 -21.19 1.43 -10.50
C GLU A 294 -20.94 -0.05 -10.18
N GLU A 295 -21.04 -0.91 -11.20
CA GLU A 295 -20.84 -2.36 -11.15
C GLU A 295 -19.42 -2.78 -11.56
N GLY A 296 -18.53 -1.80 -11.78
CA GLY A 296 -17.11 -2.04 -12.07
C GLY A 296 -16.75 -2.07 -13.56
N GLY A 297 -17.67 -1.73 -14.47
CA GLY A 297 -17.38 -1.58 -15.89
C GLY A 297 -17.00 -0.15 -16.30
N ILE A 298 -16.90 0.09 -17.61
CA ILE A 298 -16.58 1.42 -18.18
C ILE A 298 -17.84 2.21 -18.61
N GLY A 299 -19.00 1.56 -18.59
CA GLY A 299 -20.26 2.10 -19.07
C GLY A 299 -20.41 2.09 -20.60
N SER A 300 -21.66 1.97 -21.05
CA SER A 300 -22.01 1.81 -22.46
C SER A 300 -21.48 2.92 -23.38
N LYS A 301 -21.47 4.17 -22.90
CA LYS A 301 -20.99 5.33 -23.67
C LYS A 301 -19.49 5.23 -23.98
N ARG A 302 -18.67 4.87 -22.98
CA ARG A 302 -17.22 4.73 -23.17
C ARG A 302 -16.88 3.47 -23.96
N ALA A 303 -17.58 2.36 -23.70
CA ALA A 303 -17.46 1.14 -24.49
C ALA A 303 -17.72 1.40 -25.98
N LYS A 304 -18.78 2.16 -26.31
CA LYS A 304 -19.06 2.58 -27.70
C LYS A 304 -17.89 3.38 -28.30
N GLN A 305 -17.36 4.36 -27.56
CA GLN A 305 -16.21 5.16 -28.02
C GLN A 305 -14.97 4.32 -28.29
N LEU A 306 -14.67 3.32 -27.46
CA LEU A 306 -13.55 2.39 -27.67
C LEU A 306 -13.79 1.50 -28.89
N ILE A 307 -15.00 0.98 -29.09
CA ILE A 307 -15.36 0.20 -30.28
C ILE A 307 -15.17 1.04 -31.54
N ASP A 308 -15.61 2.30 -31.53
CA ASP A 308 -15.45 3.20 -32.67
C ASP A 308 -13.97 3.46 -32.99
N LYS A 309 -13.12 3.64 -31.95
CA LYS A 309 -11.66 3.74 -32.12
C LYS A 309 -11.03 2.45 -32.67
N LEU A 310 -11.47 1.29 -32.18
CA LEU A 310 -10.99 -0.01 -32.64
C LEU A 310 -11.28 -0.19 -34.14
N LYS A 311 -12.51 0.11 -34.56
CA LYS A 311 -12.92 0.06 -35.97
C LYS A 311 -12.11 1.03 -36.84
N ALA A 312 -11.89 2.26 -36.36
CA ALA A 312 -11.06 3.23 -37.05
C ALA A 312 -9.60 2.77 -37.21
N GLN A 313 -9.02 2.16 -36.18
CA GLN A 313 -7.69 1.58 -36.23
C GLN A 313 -7.62 0.43 -37.24
N GLN A 314 -8.57 -0.51 -37.19
CA GLN A 314 -8.66 -1.62 -38.15
C GLN A 314 -8.78 -1.11 -39.59
N LYS A 315 -9.56 -0.04 -39.83
CA LYS A 315 -9.68 0.60 -41.14
C LYS A 315 -8.36 1.22 -41.60
N SER A 316 -7.63 1.88 -40.70
CA SER A 316 -6.30 2.45 -40.99
C SER A 316 -5.27 1.37 -41.32
N ASP A 317 -5.26 0.28 -40.56
CA ASP A 317 -4.36 -0.85 -40.78
C ASP A 317 -4.67 -1.54 -42.12
N LEU A 318 -5.95 -1.73 -42.45
CA LEU A 318 -6.38 -2.25 -43.75
C LEU A 318 -5.97 -1.31 -44.91
N LYS A 319 -6.12 0.02 -44.75
CA LYS A 319 -5.64 1.01 -45.73
C LYS A 319 -4.14 0.89 -45.95
N THR A 320 -3.39 0.70 -44.87
CA THR A 320 -1.94 0.52 -44.92
C THR A 320 -1.55 -0.81 -45.55
N ALA A 321 -2.28 -1.91 -45.31
CA ALA A 321 -2.08 -3.17 -46.05
C ALA A 321 -2.18 -2.95 -47.55
N LEU A 322 -3.29 -2.35 -47.96
CA LEU A 322 -3.65 -2.26 -49.36
C LEU A 322 -2.70 -1.34 -50.12
N SER A 323 -2.27 -0.23 -49.52
CA SER A 323 -1.25 0.65 -50.12
C SER A 323 0.14 0.02 -50.22
N LEU A 324 0.47 -0.94 -49.33
CA LEU A 324 1.74 -1.64 -49.34
C LEU A 324 1.75 -2.85 -50.30
N ILE A 325 0.59 -3.45 -50.54
CA ILE A 325 0.28 -4.51 -51.50
C ILE A 325 0.29 -3.96 -52.94
N SER A 326 -0.10 -2.70 -53.11
CA SER A 326 -0.31 -2.07 -54.41
C SER A 326 0.92 -1.37 -54.98
N GLY A 327 1.96 -2.13 -55.33
CA GLY A 327 2.91 -1.63 -56.34
C GLY A 327 2.23 -1.23 -57.67
N GLU A 328 0.98 -1.66 -57.91
CA GLU A 328 0.23 -1.49 -59.17
C GLU A 328 -1.24 -1.04 -59.01
N VAL A 329 -1.73 -0.72 -57.80
CA VAL A 329 -3.11 -0.24 -57.60
C VAL A 329 -3.06 1.18 -57.05
N SER A 330 -3.76 2.12 -57.70
CA SER A 330 -3.72 3.53 -57.31
C SER A 330 -4.30 3.73 -55.90
N GLU A 331 -3.86 4.76 -55.16
CA GLU A 331 -4.43 5.08 -53.84
C GLU A 331 -5.96 5.25 -53.90
N GLU A 332 -6.48 5.75 -55.02
CA GLU A 332 -7.92 5.84 -55.28
C GLU A 332 -8.61 4.48 -55.39
N GLU A 333 -8.02 3.50 -56.08
CA GLU A 333 -8.60 2.15 -56.21
C GLU A 333 -8.53 1.36 -54.90
N ALA A 334 -7.43 1.51 -54.14
CA ALA A 334 -7.32 0.94 -52.80
C ALA A 334 -8.37 1.55 -51.85
N VAL A 335 -8.55 2.88 -51.88
CA VAL A 335 -9.59 3.56 -51.09
C VAL A 335 -11.00 3.12 -51.52
N LYS A 336 -11.28 2.99 -52.82
CA LYS A 336 -12.57 2.49 -53.32
C LYS A 336 -12.82 1.03 -52.93
N TYR A 337 -11.81 0.17 -52.95
CA TYR A 337 -11.91 -1.22 -52.50
C TYR A 337 -12.18 -1.29 -50.98
N ILE A 338 -11.53 -0.44 -50.18
CA ILE A 338 -11.78 -0.33 -48.74
C ILE A 338 -13.19 0.19 -48.46
N ASP A 339 -13.63 1.24 -49.15
CA ASP A 339 -14.97 1.79 -48.99
C ASP A 339 -16.06 0.81 -49.43
N LEU A 340 -15.78 0.00 -50.45
CA LEU A 340 -16.64 -1.09 -50.89
C LEU A 340 -16.74 -2.16 -49.81
N VAL A 341 -15.61 -2.64 -49.29
CA VAL A 341 -15.55 -3.60 -48.19
C VAL A 341 -16.23 -3.06 -46.93
N ASP A 342 -16.01 -1.80 -46.56
CA ASP A 342 -16.64 -1.13 -45.40
C ASP A 342 -18.17 -1.02 -45.56
N LYS A 343 -18.66 -0.62 -46.76
CA LYS A 343 -20.11 -0.58 -47.06
C LYS A 343 -20.75 -1.95 -47.20
N ILE A 344 -19.98 -3.00 -47.49
CA ILE A 344 -20.47 -4.37 -47.54
C ILE A 344 -20.52 -4.97 -46.14
N LEU A 345 -19.55 -4.65 -45.28
CA LEU A 345 -19.39 -5.20 -43.93
C LEU A 345 -20.13 -4.42 -42.84
N SER A 346 -20.58 -3.18 -43.12
CA SER A 346 -21.36 -2.42 -42.16
C SER A 346 -22.74 -3.06 -41.92
N ARG A 347 -23.15 -3.15 -40.65
CA ARG A 347 -24.48 -3.66 -40.25
C ARG A 347 -25.64 -2.81 -40.78
N ASP A 348 -25.36 -1.58 -41.21
CA ASP A 348 -26.36 -0.63 -41.72
C ASP A 348 -26.63 -0.80 -43.22
N SER A 349 -25.86 -1.65 -43.91
CA SER A 349 -26.01 -1.93 -45.34
C SER A 349 -26.87 -3.17 -45.56
N ASP A 350 -28.06 -2.99 -46.16
CA ASP A 350 -28.89 -4.13 -46.51
C ASP A 350 -28.20 -5.06 -47.52
N ASN A 351 -28.54 -6.34 -47.44
CA ASN A 351 -27.88 -7.41 -48.20
C ASN A 351 -28.03 -7.23 -49.73
N PHE A 352 -29.03 -6.47 -50.16
CA PHE A 352 -29.28 -6.19 -51.57
C PHE A 352 -28.33 -5.11 -52.09
N ASN A 353 -28.19 -4.01 -51.37
CA ASN A 353 -27.28 -2.92 -51.70
C ASN A 353 -25.82 -3.37 -51.64
N ALA A 354 -25.43 -4.18 -50.65
CA ALA A 354 -24.08 -4.77 -50.60
C ALA A 354 -23.76 -5.64 -51.83
N LYS A 355 -24.70 -6.48 -52.29
CA LYS A 355 -24.53 -7.31 -53.49
C LYS A 355 -24.48 -6.48 -54.77
N LYS A 356 -25.29 -5.42 -54.86
CA LYS A 356 -25.27 -4.49 -55.99
C LYS A 356 -23.92 -3.79 -56.11
N MET A 357 -23.37 -3.29 -55.01
CA MET A 357 -22.06 -2.62 -55.00
C MET A 357 -20.92 -3.57 -55.40
N LEU A 358 -20.98 -4.84 -54.98
CA LEU A 358 -20.05 -5.89 -55.44
C LEU A 358 -20.13 -6.15 -56.95
N VAL A 359 -21.34 -6.14 -57.50
CA VAL A 359 -21.57 -6.32 -58.94
C VAL A 359 -21.07 -5.12 -59.74
N ASP A 360 -21.32 -3.90 -59.26
CA ASP A 360 -20.83 -2.67 -59.89
C ASP A 360 -19.28 -2.64 -59.86
N ALA A 361 -18.65 -3.04 -58.74
CA ALA A 361 -17.20 -3.13 -58.64
C ALA A 361 -16.57 -4.22 -59.53
N MET A 362 -17.27 -5.35 -59.73
CA MET A 362 -16.86 -6.38 -60.70
C MET A 362 -16.97 -5.87 -62.14
N ALA A 363 -17.98 -5.06 -62.45
CA ALA A 363 -18.16 -4.46 -63.78
C ALA A 363 -17.08 -3.42 -64.09
N ASP A 364 -16.64 -2.68 -63.07
CA ASP A 364 -15.58 -1.68 -63.18
C ASP A 364 -14.16 -2.30 -63.14
N GLY A 365 -14.04 -3.64 -63.06
CA GLY A 365 -12.76 -4.35 -63.04
C GLY A 365 -11.99 -4.22 -61.72
N MET A 366 -12.61 -3.64 -60.69
CA MET A 366 -11.99 -3.41 -59.38
C MET A 366 -11.85 -4.70 -58.54
N VAL A 367 -12.64 -5.72 -58.85
CA VAL A 367 -12.71 -7.00 -58.14
C VAL A 367 -13.02 -8.10 -59.15
N ASP A 368 -12.31 -9.23 -59.12
CA ASP A 368 -12.68 -10.38 -59.95
C ASP A 368 -13.80 -11.25 -59.31
N LYS A 369 -14.38 -12.20 -60.08
CA LYS A 369 -15.46 -13.06 -59.57
C LYS A 369 -15.05 -13.92 -58.37
N GLY A 370 -13.79 -14.35 -58.31
CA GLY A 370 -13.25 -15.11 -57.19
C GLY A 370 -13.01 -14.24 -55.96
N GLU A 371 -12.52 -13.01 -56.16
CA GLU A 371 -12.35 -12.00 -55.12
C GLU A 371 -13.71 -11.56 -54.55
N ALA A 372 -14.74 -11.39 -55.41
CA ALA A 372 -16.10 -11.08 -54.98
C ALA A 372 -16.74 -12.20 -54.15
N GLN A 373 -16.47 -13.46 -54.48
CA GLN A 373 -16.86 -14.61 -53.66
C GLN A 373 -16.13 -14.61 -52.31
N ASN A 374 -14.82 -14.29 -52.30
CA ASN A 374 -14.04 -14.20 -51.08
C ASN A 374 -14.53 -13.07 -50.15
N ILE A 375 -14.85 -11.88 -50.69
CA ILE A 375 -15.40 -10.75 -49.92
C ILE A 375 -16.76 -11.11 -49.32
N ASN A 376 -17.64 -11.78 -50.07
CA ASN A 376 -18.93 -12.25 -49.55
C ASN A 376 -18.75 -13.30 -48.43
N ASN A 377 -17.78 -14.20 -48.57
CA ASN A 377 -17.46 -15.19 -47.53
C ASN A 377 -16.85 -14.53 -46.27
N ILE A 378 -16.04 -13.49 -46.44
CA ILE A 378 -15.50 -12.67 -45.34
C ILE A 378 -16.64 -11.92 -44.62
N LYS A 379 -17.62 -11.37 -45.35
CA LYS A 379 -18.81 -10.73 -44.77
C LYS A 379 -19.60 -11.70 -43.88
N GLN A 380 -19.93 -12.88 -44.42
CA GLN A 380 -20.66 -13.90 -43.67
C GLN A 380 -19.91 -14.37 -42.42
N ARG A 381 -18.57 -14.37 -42.45
CA ARG A 381 -17.74 -14.76 -41.31
C ARG A 381 -17.50 -13.64 -40.31
N LEU A 382 -17.46 -12.38 -40.72
CA LEU A 382 -17.39 -11.23 -39.80
C LEU A 382 -18.66 -11.10 -38.94
N GLU A 383 -19.78 -11.64 -39.42
CA GLU A 383 -21.02 -11.82 -38.67
C GLU A 383 -20.94 -13.00 -37.66
N ASP A 384 -19.94 -13.87 -37.77
CA ASP A 384 -19.68 -15.02 -36.87
C ASP A 384 -18.77 -14.61 -35.70
N ILE A 385 -19.22 -14.92 -34.48
CA ILE A 385 -18.56 -14.57 -33.21
C ILE A 385 -17.18 -15.25 -33.09
N ASN A 386 -17.00 -16.45 -33.64
CA ASN A 386 -15.71 -17.16 -33.58
C ASN A 386 -14.62 -16.53 -34.45
N PHE A 387 -15.01 -15.84 -35.52
CA PHE A 387 -14.09 -15.16 -36.43
C PHE A 387 -13.47 -13.90 -35.78
N ASN A 388 -14.26 -13.14 -35.02
CA ASN A 388 -13.80 -11.91 -34.35
C ASN A 388 -12.75 -12.17 -33.27
N ASN A 389 -12.69 -13.39 -32.71
CA ASN A 389 -11.66 -13.81 -31.74
C ASN A 389 -10.26 -14.01 -32.36
N SER A 390 -10.11 -13.92 -33.70
CA SER A 390 -8.87 -14.26 -34.42
C SER A 390 -8.07 -13.07 -34.96
N SER A 391 -8.47 -11.82 -34.64
CA SER A 391 -7.94 -10.56 -35.23
C SER A 391 -6.40 -10.39 -35.22
N GLY A 392 -5.68 -11.10 -34.35
CA GLY A 392 -4.20 -11.13 -34.36
C GLY A 392 -3.57 -11.71 -35.65
N ILE A 393 -4.34 -12.44 -36.46
CA ILE A 393 -3.85 -13.06 -37.71
C ILE A 393 -3.35 -12.04 -38.73
N PHE A 394 -4.08 -10.93 -38.91
CA PHE A 394 -3.67 -9.90 -39.86
C PHE A 394 -2.39 -9.22 -39.36
N VAL A 395 -2.31 -8.94 -38.05
CA VAL A 395 -1.16 -8.31 -37.39
C VAL A 395 0.10 -9.18 -37.49
N ASP A 396 0.00 -10.50 -37.39
CA ASP A 396 1.14 -11.41 -37.57
C ASP A 396 1.59 -11.52 -39.03
N ILE A 397 0.65 -11.56 -39.98
CA ILE A 397 0.93 -11.41 -41.43
C ILE A 397 1.64 -10.07 -41.71
N PHE A 398 1.21 -9.00 -41.04
CA PHE A 398 1.82 -7.66 -41.15
C PHE A 398 3.21 -7.57 -40.53
N LYS A 399 3.44 -8.17 -39.35
CA LYS A 399 4.76 -8.24 -38.71
C LYS A 399 5.75 -8.98 -39.61
N TRP A 400 5.32 -10.07 -40.24
CA TRP A 400 6.11 -10.74 -41.27
C TRP A 400 6.41 -9.83 -42.45
N PHE A 401 5.39 -9.20 -43.03
CA PHE A 401 5.57 -8.33 -44.19
C PHE A 401 6.55 -7.20 -43.91
N LYS A 402 6.47 -6.56 -42.73
CA LYS A 402 7.45 -5.56 -42.26
C LYS A 402 8.86 -6.13 -42.08
N LYS A 403 8.99 -7.40 -41.68
CA LYS A 403 10.28 -8.09 -41.50
C LYS A 403 10.91 -8.48 -42.85
N VAL A 404 10.10 -8.96 -43.81
CA VAL A 404 10.55 -9.33 -45.15
C VAL A 404 10.85 -8.10 -46.01
N ARG A 405 10.06 -7.03 -45.93
CA ARG A 405 10.31 -5.78 -46.66
C ARG A 405 11.58 -5.04 -46.19
N LYS A 406 12.15 -5.40 -45.03
CA LYS A 406 13.46 -4.89 -44.57
C LYS A 406 14.64 -5.71 -45.08
N ASP A 407 14.40 -6.93 -45.59
CA ASP A 407 15.39 -7.81 -46.20
C ASP A 407 15.13 -7.81 -47.73
N ASP A 408 15.74 -6.87 -48.48
CA ASP A 408 15.47 -6.47 -49.89
C ASP A 408 15.52 -7.55 -51.01
N ASN A 409 15.35 -8.85 -50.74
CA ASN A 409 15.60 -9.93 -51.71
C ASN A 409 14.37 -10.75 -52.16
N LEU A 410 13.14 -10.37 -51.79
CA LEU A 410 11.92 -10.98 -52.34
C LEU A 410 11.20 -10.01 -53.28
N SER A 411 10.86 -10.48 -54.49
CA SER A 411 10.09 -9.66 -55.44
C SER A 411 8.70 -9.35 -54.90
N ASN A 412 8.21 -8.14 -55.19
CA ASN A 412 6.87 -7.70 -54.80
C ASN A 412 5.79 -8.69 -55.30
N GLU A 413 5.97 -9.28 -56.49
CA GLU A 413 5.08 -10.30 -57.06
C GLU A 413 5.03 -11.58 -56.23
N ARG A 414 6.18 -12.06 -55.72
CA ARG A 414 6.24 -13.25 -54.85
C ARG A 414 5.55 -12.96 -53.52
N ILE A 415 5.87 -11.83 -52.89
CA ILE A 415 5.22 -11.39 -51.65
C ILE A 415 3.69 -11.28 -51.85
N MET A 416 3.28 -10.74 -53.00
CA MET A 416 1.88 -10.63 -53.39
C MET A 416 1.20 -11.97 -53.62
N SER A 417 1.85 -12.93 -54.26
CA SER A 417 1.32 -14.28 -54.42
C SER A 417 1.15 -15.00 -53.07
N GLU A 418 2.04 -14.75 -52.12
CA GLU A 418 1.99 -15.31 -50.77
C GLU A 418 0.87 -14.68 -49.93
N ILE A 419 0.69 -13.36 -50.01
CA ILE A 419 -0.44 -12.67 -49.38
C ILE A 419 -1.76 -13.15 -50.00
N LYS A 420 -1.86 -13.20 -51.33
CA LYS A 420 -3.05 -13.73 -52.04
C LYS A 420 -3.32 -15.18 -51.66
N PHE A 421 -2.28 -16.00 -51.48
CA PHE A 421 -2.44 -17.38 -51.02
C PHE A 421 -2.95 -17.44 -49.58
N LEU A 422 -2.35 -16.71 -48.65
CA LEU A 422 -2.79 -16.70 -47.25
C LEU A 422 -4.24 -16.21 -47.13
N LEU A 423 -4.61 -15.17 -47.88
CA LEU A 423 -5.98 -14.68 -47.94
C LEU A 423 -6.96 -15.68 -48.56
N ARG A 424 -6.53 -16.43 -49.60
CA ARG A 424 -7.33 -17.50 -50.23
C ARG A 424 -7.48 -18.73 -49.34
N SER A 425 -6.42 -19.13 -48.65
CA SER A 425 -6.43 -20.24 -47.70
C SER A 425 -7.31 -19.93 -46.50
N PHE A 426 -7.33 -18.66 -46.09
CA PHE A 426 -8.24 -18.16 -45.06
C PHE A 426 -9.71 -18.17 -45.54
N SER A 427 -9.98 -17.73 -46.77
CA SER A 427 -11.35 -17.72 -47.34
C SER A 427 -11.89 -19.14 -47.66
N ALA A 428 -11.02 -20.09 -47.98
CA ALA A 428 -11.39 -21.47 -48.35
C ALA A 428 -11.88 -22.37 -47.18
N GLY A 429 -11.76 -21.93 -45.92
CA GLY A 429 -12.59 -22.45 -44.82
C GLY A 429 -12.24 -23.81 -44.19
N GLY A 430 -10.98 -24.24 -44.22
CA GLY A 430 -10.61 -25.56 -43.69
C GLY A 430 -9.89 -25.60 -42.34
N GLN A 431 -9.49 -24.45 -41.77
CA GLN A 431 -8.58 -24.43 -40.63
C GLN A 431 -9.05 -23.48 -39.55
N ASP A 432 -9.03 -23.94 -38.30
CA ASP A 432 -9.20 -23.07 -37.15
C ASP A 432 -8.09 -22.01 -37.10
N PRO A 433 -8.28 -20.91 -36.36
CA PRO A 433 -7.33 -19.80 -36.33
C PRO A 433 -5.91 -20.20 -35.90
N GLU A 434 -5.74 -21.24 -35.10
CA GLU A 434 -4.46 -21.72 -34.61
C GLU A 434 -3.73 -22.52 -35.69
N THR A 435 -4.44 -23.41 -36.38
CA THR A 435 -3.92 -24.14 -37.55
C THR A 435 -3.57 -23.20 -38.70
N PHE A 436 -4.35 -22.14 -38.93
CA PHE A 436 -4.00 -21.11 -39.92
C PHE A 436 -2.76 -20.31 -39.50
N ARG A 437 -2.61 -19.97 -38.22
CA ARG A 437 -1.38 -19.34 -37.69
C ARG A 437 -0.17 -20.26 -37.85
N GLU A 438 -0.33 -21.56 -37.62
CA GLU A 438 0.71 -22.55 -37.80
C GLU A 438 1.09 -22.70 -39.28
N MET A 439 0.11 -22.80 -40.19
CA MET A 439 0.33 -22.82 -41.64
C MET A 439 1.04 -21.55 -42.12
N ALA A 440 0.61 -20.38 -41.65
CA ALA A 440 1.29 -19.13 -41.92
C ALA A 440 2.73 -19.22 -41.40
N SER A 441 2.95 -19.52 -40.12
CA SER A 441 4.27 -19.68 -39.48
C SER A 441 5.19 -20.69 -40.17
N GLU A 442 4.67 -21.80 -40.70
CA GLU A 442 5.43 -22.79 -41.46
C GLU A 442 5.79 -22.29 -42.86
N ARG A 443 4.86 -21.65 -43.58
CA ARG A 443 5.18 -20.99 -44.87
C ARG A 443 6.23 -19.89 -44.69
N LEU A 444 6.10 -19.15 -43.58
CA LEU A 444 7.05 -18.12 -43.16
C LEU A 444 8.46 -18.70 -42.94
N LYS A 445 8.56 -19.89 -42.35
CA LYS A 445 9.83 -20.62 -42.17
C LYS A 445 10.36 -21.19 -43.50
N GLY A 446 9.49 -21.76 -44.35
CA GLY A 446 9.88 -22.32 -45.65
C GLY A 446 10.48 -21.28 -46.60
N ILE A 447 9.93 -20.07 -46.62
CA ILE A 447 10.47 -18.96 -47.43
C ILE A 447 11.76 -18.37 -46.82
N GLN A 448 11.92 -18.42 -45.49
CA GLN A 448 13.20 -18.12 -44.85
C GLN A 448 14.27 -19.18 -45.13
N GLN A 449 13.88 -20.43 -45.35
CA GLN A 449 14.78 -21.52 -45.77
C GLN A 449 15.13 -21.48 -47.26
N GLU A 450 14.32 -20.82 -48.09
CA GLU A 450 14.71 -20.41 -49.47
C GLU A 450 15.84 -19.35 -49.47
N LYS A 451 16.34 -18.89 -48.31
CA LYS A 451 17.59 -18.10 -48.18
C LYS A 451 18.87 -18.93 -48.41
N ASP A 452 18.93 -19.67 -49.52
CA ASP A 452 20.21 -19.96 -50.18
C ASP A 452 19.99 -20.07 -51.70
N PRO A 453 20.15 -18.97 -52.48
CA PRO A 453 19.81 -18.93 -53.89
C PRO A 453 20.96 -19.48 -54.76
N ARG A 454 21.55 -20.61 -54.37
CA ARG A 454 22.68 -21.20 -55.10
C ARG A 454 22.61 -22.72 -55.12
N ILE A 455 21.65 -23.28 -55.86
CA ILE A 455 21.92 -24.57 -56.49
C ILE A 455 22.72 -24.28 -57.77
N GLY A 456 24.03 -24.12 -57.62
CA GLY A 456 25.00 -23.98 -58.72
C GLY A 456 25.30 -22.55 -59.19
N GLY A 457 24.78 -21.51 -58.53
CA GLY A 457 25.11 -20.10 -58.84
C GLY A 457 24.32 -19.44 -59.97
N TYR A 458 23.17 -19.98 -60.36
CA TYR A 458 22.28 -19.44 -61.39
C TYR A 458 20.85 -19.22 -60.88
N TYR A 459 20.09 -18.28 -61.47
CA TYR A 459 18.66 -18.03 -61.19
C TYR A 459 17.76 -18.24 -62.43
N GLU A 460 16.48 -18.59 -62.23
CA GLU A 460 15.49 -18.79 -63.31
C GLU A 460 15.36 -17.52 -64.16
N GLY A 461 15.46 -17.65 -65.48
CA GLY A 461 15.41 -16.53 -66.42
C GLY A 461 16.75 -15.79 -66.62
N GLN A 462 17.81 -16.15 -65.89
CA GLN A 462 19.13 -15.54 -66.06
C GLN A 462 19.68 -15.79 -67.47
N GLU A 463 20.15 -14.75 -68.14
CA GLU A 463 20.89 -14.88 -69.39
C GLU A 463 22.38 -15.13 -69.11
N VAL A 464 22.91 -16.18 -69.73
CA VAL A 464 24.33 -16.54 -69.62
C VAL A 464 24.92 -16.76 -70.99
N VAL A 465 26.14 -16.25 -71.20
CA VAL A 465 26.85 -16.36 -72.48
C VAL A 465 27.74 -17.61 -72.44
N GLY A 466 27.45 -18.56 -73.34
CA GLY A 466 28.25 -19.77 -73.50
C GLY A 466 29.61 -19.48 -74.15
N LYS A 467 30.53 -20.45 -74.08
CA LYS A 467 31.90 -20.31 -74.64
C LYS A 467 31.94 -20.07 -76.16
N ASN A 468 30.83 -20.28 -76.87
CA ASN A 468 30.65 -20.01 -78.30
C ASN A 468 29.96 -18.66 -78.59
N ASN A 469 29.87 -17.76 -77.59
CA ASN A 469 29.17 -16.48 -77.67
C ASN A 469 27.65 -16.58 -77.90
N GLN A 470 27.06 -17.76 -77.75
CA GLN A 470 25.62 -17.97 -77.80
C GLN A 470 25.00 -17.66 -76.42
N VAL A 471 23.89 -16.92 -76.41
CA VAL A 471 23.17 -16.57 -75.17
C VAL A 471 22.19 -17.69 -74.84
N TYR A 472 22.15 -18.08 -73.56
CA TYR A 472 21.22 -19.07 -73.04
C TYR A 472 20.40 -18.45 -71.91
N VAL A 473 19.13 -18.79 -71.81
CA VAL A 473 18.27 -18.49 -70.68
C VAL A 473 18.24 -19.70 -69.76
N VAL A 474 18.54 -19.50 -68.49
CA VAL A 474 18.50 -20.56 -67.47
C VAL A 474 17.05 -20.88 -67.14
N LYS A 475 16.65 -22.15 -67.25
CA LYS A 475 15.39 -22.69 -66.72
C LYS A 475 15.65 -23.88 -65.82
N PHE A 476 14.92 -24.00 -64.71
CA PHE A 476 15.05 -25.13 -63.82
C PHE A 476 14.00 -26.20 -64.16
N VAL A 477 14.49 -27.37 -64.58
CA VAL A 477 13.67 -28.56 -64.80
C VAL A 477 14.08 -29.58 -63.75
N ASP A 478 13.10 -30.08 -62.99
CA ASP A 478 13.31 -30.99 -61.86
C ASP A 478 14.39 -30.50 -60.86
N GLY A 479 14.41 -29.18 -60.61
CA GLY A 479 15.31 -28.55 -59.66
C GLY A 479 16.77 -28.39 -60.11
N LYS A 480 17.11 -28.64 -61.38
CA LYS A 480 18.45 -28.42 -61.94
C LYS A 480 18.46 -27.35 -63.04
N PRO A 481 19.48 -26.46 -63.07
CA PRO A 481 19.56 -25.43 -64.10
C PRO A 481 19.84 -26.07 -65.47
N THR A 482 18.97 -25.77 -66.42
CA THR A 482 19.03 -26.18 -67.81
C THR A 482 19.16 -24.93 -68.68
N PHE A 483 20.16 -24.90 -69.55
CA PHE A 483 20.49 -23.72 -70.34
C PHE A 483 19.82 -23.84 -71.71
N ILE A 484 18.79 -23.02 -71.95
CA ILE A 484 18.03 -23.04 -73.20
C ILE A 484 18.60 -21.93 -74.11
N PRO A 485 19.11 -22.26 -75.30
CA PRO A 485 19.64 -21.23 -76.20
C PRO A 485 18.54 -20.25 -76.58
N LYS A 486 18.88 -18.96 -76.52
CA LYS A 486 18.01 -17.85 -76.89
C LYS A 486 18.01 -17.63 -78.39
#